data_AF-A0A2X1N9K9-F1
#
_entry.id   AF-A0A2X1N9K9-F1
#
_cell.length_a   1.000
_cell.length_b   1.000
_cell.length_c   1.000
_cell.angle_alpha   90.00
_cell.angle_beta   90.00
_cell.angle_gamma   90.00
#
_symmetry.space_group_name_H-M   'P 1'
#
loop_
_entity.id
_entity.type
_entity.pdbx_description
1 polymer ?
#
loop_
_entity_poly.entity_id
_entity_poly.type
_entity_poly.pdbx_seq_one_letter_code
_entity_poly.pdbx_strand_id
1 'polypeptide(L)' 'MAIHNRAGQPAQQSDLINVAQLTAQYYVLKPEAGMRSTR' A
#
# COMPACT_ATOMS: atom_id res chain seq x y z
N MET A 1 7.29 -0.32 -24.29
CA MET A 1 7.49 1.03 -23.71
C MET A 1 7.33 0.93 -22.20
N ALA A 2 8.24 1.50 -21.42
CA ALA A 2 8.12 1.51 -19.96
C ALA A 2 7.10 2.57 -19.54
N ILE A 3 6.06 2.17 -18.80
CA ILE A 3 4.98 3.06 -18.33
C ILE A 3 5.46 3.97 -17.17
N HIS A 4 6.56 3.60 -16.51
CA HIS A 4 7.14 4.32 -15.39
C HIS A 4 8.65 4.50 -15.59
N ASN A 5 9.18 5.69 -15.26
CA ASN A 5 10.58 6.07 -15.50
C ASN A 5 11.60 5.11 -14.86
N ARG A 6 11.23 4.42 -13.77
CA ARG A 6 12.09 3.44 -13.08
C ARG A 6 11.67 1.98 -13.27
N ALA A 7 10.85 1.67 -14.28
CA ALA A 7 10.46 0.29 -14.54
C ALA A 7 11.69 -0.59 -14.83
N GLY A 8 11.77 -1.75 -14.17
CA GLY A 8 12.91 -2.67 -14.28
C GLY A 8 14.14 -2.29 -13.45
N GLN A 9 14.13 -1.15 -12.76
CA GLN A 9 15.20 -0.78 -11.82
C GLN A 9 14.92 -1.36 -10.43
N PRO A 10 15.95 -1.62 -9.61
CA PRO A 10 15.77 -2.00 -8.21
C PRO A 10 14.98 -0.95 -7.43
N ALA A 11 14.19 -1.40 -6.46
CA ALA A 11 13.50 -0.52 -5.53
C ALA A 11 14.50 0.27 -4.68
N GLN A 12 14.21 1.54 -4.46
CA GLN A 12 14.95 2.40 -3.55
C GLN A 12 14.35 2.33 -2.15
N GLN A 13 15.10 2.76 -1.13
CA GLN A 13 14.61 2.74 0.26
C GLN A 13 13.30 3.53 0.45
N SER A 14 13.12 4.63 -0.30
CA SER A 14 11.90 5.44 -0.31
C SER A 14 10.69 4.73 -0.90
N ASP A 15 10.89 3.65 -1.65
CA ASP A 15 9.82 2.85 -2.24
C ASP A 15 9.29 1.80 -1.25
N LEU A 16 10.04 1.53 -0.17
CA LEU A 16 9.71 0.50 0.79
C LEU A 16 8.74 1.03 1.85
N ILE A 17 7.79 0.18 2.22
CA ILE A 17 6.83 0.47 3.29
C ILE A 17 7.46 0.26 4.67
N ASN A 18 6.87 0.89 5.69
CA ASN A 18 7.17 0.58 7.08
C ASN A 18 6.36 -0.65 7.53
N VAL A 19 7.04 -1.78 7.73
CA VAL A 19 6.41 -3.06 8.09
C VAL A 19 5.70 -2.98 9.44
N ALA A 20 6.33 -2.40 10.46
CA ALA A 20 5.74 -2.32 11.80
C ALA A 20 4.46 -1.46 11.81
N GLN A 21 4.47 -0.37 11.05
CA GLN A 21 3.29 0.49 10.92
C GLN A 21 2.15 -0.24 10.20
N LEU A 22 2.44 -1.00 9.13
CA LEU A 22 1.43 -1.81 8.45
C LEU A 22 0.84 -2.88 9.37
N THR A 23 1.66 -3.55 10.17
CA THR A 23 1.20 -4.53 11.15
C THR A 23 0.34 -3.88 12.24
N ALA A 24 0.72 -2.70 12.74
CA ALA A 24 -0.10 -1.97 13.71
C ALA A 24 -1.47 -1.59 13.13
N GLN A 25 -1.50 -1.13 11.86
CA GLN A 25 -2.75 -0.78 11.17
C GLN A 25 -3.71 -1.96 11.08
N TYR A 26 -3.20 -3.19 10.88
CA TYR A 26 -4.04 -4.38 10.80
C TYR A 26 -4.90 -4.60 12.06
N TYR A 27 -4.38 -4.29 13.25
CA TYR A 27 -5.11 -4.50 14.51
C TYR A 27 -5.91 -3.28 14.95
N VAL A 28 -5.45 -2.07 14.59
CA VAL A 28 -6.05 -0.81 15.06
C VAL A 28 -7.14 -0.32 14.13
N LEU A 29 -6.95 -0.44 12.81
CA LEU A 29 -7.94 0.00 11.83
C LEU A 29 -9.01 -1.07 11.65
N LYS A 30 -10.26 -0.62 11.51
CA LYS A 30 -11.41 -1.48 11.22
C LYS A 30 -12.06 -1.02 9.93
N PRO A 31 -12.63 -1.94 9.14
CA PRO A 31 -13.37 -1.55 7.94
C PRO A 31 -14.51 -0.62 8.32
N GLU A 32 -14.75 0.39 7.50
CA GLU A 32 -15.90 1.25 7.66
C GLU A 32 -17.18 0.45 7.39
N ALA A 33 -18.08 0.44 8.38
CA ALA A 33 -19.32 -0.31 8.29
C ALA A 33 -20.19 0.24 7.17
N GLY A 34 -20.46 -0.57 6.14
CA GLY A 34 -21.30 -0.18 5.01
C GLY A 34 -20.55 0.15 3.71
N MET A 35 -19.22 0.04 3.65
CA MET A 35 -18.46 0.00 2.39
C MET A 35 -18.69 -1.33 1.61
N ARG A 36 -19.94 -1.73 1.43
CA ARG A 36 -20.31 -2.56 0.30
C ARG A 36 -20.49 -1.62 -0.87
N SER A 37 -19.63 -1.75 -1.88
CA SER A 37 -19.71 -1.05 -3.16
C SER A 37 -21.16 -0.91 -3.62
N THR A 38 -21.75 0.27 -3.43
CA THR A 38 -22.92 0.72 -4.19
C THR A 38 -22.42 0.93 -5.62
N ARG A 39 -22.61 -0.09 -6.45
CA ARG A 39 -22.63 0.06 -7.91
C ARG A 39 -23.97 0.64 -8.32
#